data_AF-A0A838FZV4-F1
#
_entry.id   AF-A0A838FZV4-F1
#
_cell.length_a   1.000
_cell.length_b   1.000
_cell.length_c   1.000
_cell.angle_alpha   90.00
_cell.angle_beta   90.00
_cell.angle_gamma   90.00
#
_symmetry.space_group_name_H-M   'P 1'
#
loop_
_entity.id
_entity.type
_entity.pdbx_description
1 polymer ?
#
loop_
_entity_poly.entity_id
_entity_poly.type
_entity_poly.pdbx_seq_one_letter_code
_entity_poly.pdbx_strand_id
1 'polypeptide(L)'
;MSALNNLERDYRAAFLRYLPRQEEAAARSGYELGRSAVTNGHSLLEIARVHHEILLDVLRDTPRADLTTVATAASEFFLEVLATYDMAQRRFNEAEFA
;
A
#
# COMPACT_ATOMS: atom_id res chain seq x y z
N MET A 1 -10.90 -13.81 -12.90
CA MET A 1 -9.67 -13.02 -12.65
C MET A 1 -9.06 -13.51 -11.35
N SER A 2 -7.76 -13.78 -11.29
CA SER A 2 -7.10 -14.27 -10.07
C SER A 2 -7.14 -13.21 -8.96
N ALA A 3 -7.10 -13.65 -7.69
CA ALA A 3 -7.10 -12.74 -6.54
C ALA A 3 -5.92 -11.72 -6.58
N LEU A 4 -4.77 -12.15 -7.11
CA LEU A 4 -3.60 -11.29 -7.32
C LEU A 4 -3.86 -10.14 -8.31
N ASN A 5 -4.63 -10.38 -9.39
CA ASN A 5 -4.94 -9.33 -10.37
C ASN A 5 -5.89 -8.28 -9.79
N ASN A 6 -6.78 -8.68 -8.87
CA ASN A 6 -7.65 -7.74 -8.17
C ASN A 6 -6.84 -6.89 -7.18
N LEU A 7 -5.91 -7.52 -6.44
CA LEU A 7 -5.00 -6.81 -5.55
C LEU A 7 -4.20 -5.75 -6.32
N GLU A 8 -3.56 -6.12 -7.43
CA GLU A 8 -2.74 -5.19 -8.21
C GLU A 8 -3.57 -4.00 -8.72
N ARG A 9 -4.78 -4.26 -9.24
CA ARG A 9 -5.69 -3.21 -9.73
C ARG A 9 -6.09 -2.24 -8.62
N ASP A 10 -6.53 -2.77 -7.49
CA ASP A 10 -7.03 -1.96 -6.38
C ASP A 10 -5.89 -1.19 -5.71
N TYR A 11 -4.70 -1.82 -5.59
CA TYR A 11 -3.47 -1.19 -5.13
C TYR A 11 -3.06 -0.04 -6.04
N ARG A 12 -3.00 -0.27 -7.35
CA ARG A 12 -2.62 0.76 -8.34
C ARG A 12 -3.57 1.95 -8.29
N ALA A 13 -4.88 1.69 -8.19
CA ALA A 13 -5.88 2.74 -8.08
C ALA A 13 -5.72 3.57 -6.79
N ALA A 14 -5.44 2.94 -5.65
CA ALA A 14 -5.18 3.65 -4.40
C ALA A 14 -3.88 4.46 -4.47
N PHE A 15 -2.79 3.84 -4.95
CA PHE A 15 -1.47 4.45 -5.10
C PHE A 15 -1.52 5.72 -5.97
N LEU A 16 -2.11 5.64 -7.16
CA LEU A 16 -2.21 6.79 -8.07
C LEU A 16 -3.11 7.91 -7.54
N ARG A 17 -4.08 7.60 -6.66
CA ARG A 17 -4.89 8.62 -5.98
C ARG A 17 -4.14 9.31 -4.84
N TYR A 18 -3.15 8.63 -4.26
CA TYR A 18 -2.33 9.15 -3.17
C TYR A 18 -1.29 10.16 -3.67
N LEU A 19 -0.60 9.87 -4.78
CA LEU A 19 0.50 10.70 -5.29
C LEU A 19 0.20 12.21 -5.46
N PRO A 20 -0.98 12.64 -5.97
CA PRO A 20 -1.27 14.06 -6.18
C PRO A 20 -1.70 14.79 -4.89
N ARG A 21 -1.97 14.06 -3.80
CA ARG A 21 -2.59 14.59 -2.58
C ARG A 21 -1.65 14.35 -1.39
N GLN A 22 -0.77 15.31 -1.10
CA GLN A 22 0.02 15.33 0.14
C GLN A 22 -0.79 15.73 1.40
N GLU A 23 -2.09 16.01 1.27
CA GLU A 23 -2.92 16.47 2.40
C GLU A 23 -3.80 15.35 2.97
N GLU A 24 -3.99 15.41 4.29
CA GLU A 24 -4.52 14.44 5.28
C GLU A 24 -5.70 13.52 4.86
N ALA A 25 -6.44 13.84 3.79
CA ALA A 25 -7.47 12.97 3.22
C ALA A 25 -6.91 11.74 2.47
N ALA A 26 -5.66 11.79 1.98
CA ALA A 26 -5.00 10.67 1.32
C ALA A 26 -4.63 9.53 2.29
N ALA A 27 -4.37 9.88 3.56
CA ALA A 27 -3.91 8.98 4.62
C ALA A 27 -4.91 7.86 5.02
N ARG A 28 -6.14 7.92 4.51
CA ARG A 28 -7.13 6.86 4.74
C ARG A 28 -7.06 5.77 3.67
N SER A 29 -6.54 6.08 2.48
CA SER A 29 -6.54 5.16 1.34
C SER A 29 -5.56 4.01 1.49
N GLY A 30 -4.35 4.25 2.03
CA GLY A 30 -3.38 3.19 2.34
C GLY A 30 -3.88 2.27 3.44
N TYR A 31 -4.44 2.84 4.50
CA TYR A 31 -5.04 2.08 5.60
C TYR A 31 -6.21 1.19 5.16
N GLU A 32 -7.17 1.72 4.40
CA GLU A 32 -8.33 0.94 3.93
C GLU A 32 -7.92 -0.20 3.00
N LEU A 33 -6.96 0.07 2.11
CA LEU A 33 -6.39 -0.95 1.22
C LEU A 33 -5.69 -2.05 2.03
N GLY A 34 -4.82 -1.69 2.98
CA GLY A 34 -4.11 -2.64 3.83
C GLY A 34 -5.06 -3.49 4.66
N ARG A 35 -6.09 -2.89 5.27
CA ARG A 35 -7.12 -3.62 6.00
C ARG A 35 -7.87 -4.63 5.12
N SER A 36 -8.21 -4.23 3.89
CA SER A 36 -8.82 -5.13 2.92
C SER A 36 -7.86 -6.28 2.55
N ALA A 37 -6.58 -5.99 2.34
CA ALA A 37 -5.59 -6.99 2.00
C ALA A 37 -5.39 -8.05 3.10
N VAL A 38 -5.31 -7.60 4.37
CA VAL A 38 -5.31 -8.49 5.54
C VAL A 38 -6.57 -9.36 5.58
N THR A 39 -7.74 -8.76 5.37
CA THR A 39 -9.03 -9.48 5.41
C THR A 39 -9.14 -10.53 4.31
N ASN A 40 -8.56 -10.27 3.14
CA ASN A 40 -8.52 -11.19 2.00
C ASN A 40 -7.35 -12.20 2.06
N GLY A 41 -6.54 -12.20 3.13
CA GLY A 41 -5.46 -13.15 3.33
C GLY A 41 -4.23 -12.92 2.44
N HIS A 42 -4.06 -11.73 1.88
CA HIS A 42 -2.85 -11.40 1.12
C HIS A 42 -1.65 -11.29 2.06
N SER A 43 -0.56 -11.94 1.68
CA SER A 43 0.70 -11.91 2.43
C SER A 43 1.39 -10.55 2.31
N LEU A 44 2.20 -10.21 3.32
CA LEU A 44 3.05 -9.01 3.31
C LEU A 44 4.01 -8.99 2.10
N LEU A 45 4.50 -10.16 1.68
CA LEU A 45 5.39 -10.29 0.53
C LEU A 45 4.69 -9.97 -0.80
N GLU A 46 3.43 -10.39 -0.96
CA GLU A 46 2.63 -10.02 -2.13
C GLU A 46 2.40 -8.51 -2.19
N ILE A 47 2.14 -7.88 -1.05
CA ILE A 47 1.97 -6.42 -0.94
C ILE A 47 3.26 -5.68 -1.30
N ALA A 48 4.40 -6.11 -0.76
CA ALA A 48 5.69 -5.50 -1.07
C ALA A 48 6.05 -5.62 -2.56
N ARG A 49 5.80 -6.80 -3.15
CA ARG A 49 6.01 -7.02 -4.59
C ARG A 49 5.15 -6.08 -5.43
N VAL A 50 3.84 -6.07 -5.19
CA VAL A 50 2.89 -5.22 -5.93
C VAL A 50 3.22 -3.73 -5.79
N HIS A 51 3.60 -3.29 -4.59
CA HIS A 51 4.02 -1.91 -4.36
C HIS A 51 5.20 -1.51 -5.25
N HIS A 52 6.27 -2.31 -5.25
CA HIS A 52 7.47 -1.98 -6.00
C HIS A 52 7.27 -2.09 -7.52
N GLU A 53 6.46 -3.05 -8.00
CA GLU A 53 6.09 -3.14 -9.42
C GLU A 53 5.37 -1.87 -9.88
N ILE A 54 4.37 -1.42 -9.13
CA ILE A 54 3.60 -0.20 -9.44
C ILE A 54 4.47 1.05 -9.32
N LEU A 55 5.31 1.15 -8.29
CA LEU A 55 6.23 2.27 -8.10
C LEU A 55 7.20 2.39 -9.29
N LEU A 56 7.78 1.27 -9.74
CA LEU A 56 8.68 1.28 -10.90
C LEU A 56 7.98 1.74 -12.17
N ASP A 57 6.73 1.34 -12.39
CA ASP A 57 5.94 1.83 -13.53
C ASP A 57 5.74 3.34 -13.45
N VAL A 58 5.35 3.86 -12.28
CA VAL A 58 5.15 5.30 -12.08
C VAL A 58 6.45 6.09 -12.25
N LEU A 59 7.57 5.59 -11.72
CA LEU A 59 8.86 6.26 -11.82
C LEU A 59 9.38 6.35 -13.26
N ARG A 60 9.00 5.43 -14.15
CA ARG A 60 9.36 5.50 -15.58
C ARG A 60 8.73 6.71 -16.28
N ASP A 61 7.52 7.08 -15.87
CA ASP A 61 6.76 8.19 -16.46
C ASP A 61 6.91 9.50 -15.66
N THR A 62 7.55 9.47 -14.49
CA THR A 62 7.77 10.63 -13.62
C THR A 62 8.93 11.50 -14.13
N PRO A 63 8.75 12.82 -14.29
CA PRO A 63 9.84 13.75 -14.59
C PRO A 63 10.94 13.71 -13.52
N ARG A 64 12.20 13.90 -13.93
CA ARG A 64 13.35 13.85 -13.00
C ARG A 64 13.22 14.79 -11.81
N ALA A 65 12.61 15.96 -12.00
CA ALA A 65 12.40 16.95 -10.95
C ALA A 65 11.44 16.45 -9.85
N ASP A 66 10.55 15.52 -10.17
CA ASP A 66 9.50 15.05 -9.28
C ASP A 66 9.82 13.67 -8.65
N LEU A 67 10.91 13.02 -9.05
CA LEU A 67 11.27 11.67 -8.60
C LEU A 67 11.34 11.54 -7.08
N THR A 68 11.99 12.51 -6.41
CA THR A 68 12.10 12.50 -4.94
C THR A 68 10.74 12.64 -4.30
N THR A 69 9.89 13.55 -4.79
CA THR A 69 8.54 13.78 -4.27
C THR A 69 7.68 12.52 -4.41
N VAL A 70 7.71 11.88 -5.57
CA VAL A 70 6.97 10.63 -5.84
C VAL A 70 7.49 9.48 -4.98
N ALA A 71 8.81 9.32 -4.85
CA ALA A 71 9.40 8.26 -4.03
C ALA A 71 9.06 8.43 -2.54
N THR A 72 9.06 9.67 -2.02
CA THR A 72 8.66 9.95 -0.63
C THR A 72 7.19 9.61 -0.41
N ALA A 73 6.28 10.10 -1.26
CA ALA A 73 4.85 9.81 -1.15
C ALA A 73 4.56 8.29 -1.27
N ALA A 74 5.29 7.60 -2.14
CA ALA A 74 5.19 6.14 -2.25
C ALA A 74 5.60 5.44 -0.94
N SER A 75 6.69 5.88 -0.31
CA SER A 75 7.14 5.34 0.98
C SER A 75 6.11 5.56 2.08
N GLU A 76 5.52 6.76 2.16
CA GLU A 76 4.48 7.08 3.16
C GLU A 76 3.24 6.21 2.97
N PHE A 77 2.76 6.09 1.73
CA PHE A 77 1.66 5.19 1.38
C PHE A 77 1.95 3.74 1.76
N PHE A 78 3.17 3.26 1.51
CA PHE A 78 3.55 1.90 1.84
C PHE A 78 3.48 1.66 3.35
N LEU A 79 4.03 2.57 4.16
CA LEU A 79 3.99 2.48 5.62
C LEU A 79 2.57 2.47 6.16
N GLU A 80 1.64 3.25 5.59
CA GLU A 80 0.22 3.20 5.97
C GLU A 80 -0.41 1.84 5.70
N VAL A 81 -0.12 1.23 4.54
CA VAL A 81 -0.58 -0.13 4.23
C VAL A 81 0.01 -1.12 5.23
N LEU A 82 1.31 -1.03 5.51
CA LEU A 82 2.01 -1.96 6.42
C LEU A 82 1.56 -1.83 7.88
N ALA A 83 1.16 -0.65 8.32
CA ALA A 83 0.62 -0.45 9.66
C ALA A 83 -0.59 -1.36 9.95
N THR A 84 -1.39 -1.70 8.93
CA THR A 84 -2.53 -2.61 9.08
C THR A 84 -2.11 -4.06 9.35
N TYR A 85 -0.98 -4.49 8.80
CA TYR A 85 -0.39 -5.81 9.03
C TYR A 85 0.20 -5.89 10.44
N ASP A 86 0.92 -4.85 10.86
CA ASP A 86 1.44 -4.71 12.23
C ASP A 86 0.30 -4.82 13.26
N MET A 87 -0.80 -4.10 13.03
CA MET A 87 -1.98 -4.15 13.90
C MET A 87 -2.64 -5.54 13.93
N ALA A 88 -2.72 -6.21 12.78
CA ALA A 88 -3.29 -7.55 12.68
C ALA A 88 -2.44 -8.58 13.42
N GLN A 89 -1.12 -8.50 13.29
CA GLN A 89 -0.18 -9.39 13.95
C GLN A 89 -0.18 -9.21 15.48
N ARG A 90 -0.26 -7.96 15.97
CA ARG A 90 -0.41 -7.70 17.41
C ARG A 90 -1.67 -8.33 17.99
N ARG A 91 -2.80 -8.20 17.29
CA ARG A 91 -4.07 -8.82 17.70
C ARG A 91 -4.02 -10.34 17.72
N PHE A 92 -3.34 -10.95 16.75
CA PHE A 92 -3.12 -12.39 16.73
C PHE A 92 -2.34 -12.84 17.98
N ASN A 93 -1.23 -12.16 18.27
CA ASN A 93 -0.42 -12.47 19.44
C ASN A 93 -1.19 -12.25 20.75
N GLU A 94 -1.96 -11.17 20.89
CA GLU A 94 -2.77 -10.90 22.08
C GLU A 94 -3.84 -11.97 22.33
N ALA A 95 -4.47 -12.49 21.27
CA ALA A 95 -5.49 -13.53 21.38
C ALA A 95 -4.91 -14.92 21.69
N GLU A 96 -3.65 -15.18 21.35
CA GLU A 96 -2.97 -16.44 21.66
C GLU A 96 -2.61 -16.57 23.15
N PHE A 97 -2.51 -15.44 23.86
CA PHE A 97 -2.15 -15.38 25.29
C PHE A 97 -3.31 -14.96 26.22
N ALA A 98 -4.55 -14.93 25.71
CA ALA A 98 -5.78 -14.60 26.48
C ALA A 98 -6.62 -15.84 26.77
#